data_AF-A0A563DBK0-F1
#
_entry.id   AF-A0A563DBK0-F1
#
_cell.length_a   1.000
_cell.length_b   1.000
_cell.length_c   1.000
_cell.angle_alpha   90.00
_cell.angle_beta   90.00
_cell.angle_gamma   90.00
#
_symmetry.space_group_name_H-M   'P 1'
#
loop_
_entity.id
_entity.type
_entity.pdbx_description
1 polymer ?
#
loop_
_entity_poly.entity_id
_entity_poly.type
_entity_poly.pdbx_seq_one_letter_code
_entity_poly.pdbx_strand_id
1 'polypeptide(L)'
;MIKRILLTATIVFLTIQCQTTHSTITQKPTEVNTENKVDLSNFRFSYDQMVQIANPDFFKHRMFYDKPSEGPDAAWFDAVKQGNLAEIKRMVKNGQNLEAKDEASLGQTALGWAAFIGYPDIVKYLVKQGADIRATDRADVYNALKSATMGGNVEIISYLYNLLKDETDWNALEEDGETLFMVAAVDGRTEAVKFIFENSPEPIDLNVVSQKLDRSALSGACERGFTDIANLLIEKGAINHKTGKSSCK
;
A
#
# COMPACT_ATOMS: atom_id res chain seq x y z
N MET A 1 -45.31 -63.59 3.92
CA MET A 1 -45.70 -62.26 3.42
C MET A 1 -45.08 -61.21 4.32
N ILE A 2 -43.97 -60.60 3.91
CA ILE A 2 -43.35 -59.47 4.62
C ILE A 2 -43.16 -58.37 3.59
N LYS A 3 -43.99 -57.32 3.68
CA LYS A 3 -43.90 -56.11 2.85
C LYS A 3 -42.68 -55.31 3.31
N ARG A 4 -41.66 -55.17 2.44
CA ARG A 4 -40.61 -54.18 2.63
C ARG A 4 -41.12 -52.82 2.16
N ILE A 5 -41.30 -51.91 3.11
CA ILE A 5 -41.63 -50.50 2.88
C ILE A 5 -40.32 -49.80 2.49
N LEU A 6 -40.23 -49.30 1.26
CA LEU A 6 -39.16 -48.39 0.85
C LEU A 6 -39.53 -46.98 1.34
N LEU A 7 -38.80 -46.48 2.34
CA LEU A 7 -38.78 -45.05 2.68
C LEU A 7 -37.70 -44.39 1.81
N THR A 8 -38.10 -43.63 0.78
CA THR A 8 -37.19 -42.76 0.05
C THR A 8 -36.99 -41.47 0.85
N ALA A 9 -35.82 -41.30 1.46
CA ALA A 9 -35.42 -40.06 2.11
C ALA A 9 -34.97 -39.05 1.05
N THR A 10 -35.80 -38.04 0.78
CA THR A 10 -35.42 -36.90 -0.06
C THR A 10 -34.52 -35.97 0.74
N ILE A 11 -33.21 -36.03 0.51
CA ILE A 11 -32.24 -35.09 1.08
C ILE A 11 -32.36 -33.79 0.29
N VAL A 12 -32.94 -32.76 0.91
CA VAL A 12 -32.92 -31.39 0.41
C VAL A 12 -31.52 -30.83 0.66
N PHE A 13 -30.69 -30.74 -0.38
CA PHE A 13 -29.45 -29.96 -0.33
C PHE A 13 -29.82 -28.47 -0.32
N LEU A 14 -29.81 -27.86 0.86
CA LEU A 14 -29.79 -26.41 0.98
C LEU A 14 -28.38 -25.94 0.60
N THR A 15 -28.18 -25.51 -0.64
CA THR A 15 -26.97 -24.78 -1.01
C THR A 15 -27.04 -23.40 -0.39
N ILE A 16 -26.33 -23.21 0.72
CA ILE A 16 -26.03 -21.86 1.23
C ILE A 16 -25.08 -21.23 0.22
N GLN A 17 -25.62 -20.42 -0.69
CA GLN A 17 -24.81 -19.50 -1.48
C GLN A 17 -24.23 -18.47 -0.53
N CYS A 18 -22.97 -18.66 -0.16
CA CYS A 18 -22.15 -17.65 0.47
C CYS A 18 -21.99 -16.52 -0.56
N GLN A 19 -22.80 -15.47 -0.43
CA GLN A 19 -22.57 -14.22 -1.12
C GLN A 19 -21.38 -13.54 -0.44
N THR A 20 -20.17 -13.87 -0.86
CA THR A 20 -19.01 -13.05 -0.54
C THR A 20 -19.15 -11.76 -1.33
N THR A 21 -19.55 -10.67 -0.65
CA THR A 21 -19.35 -9.32 -1.18
C THR A 21 -17.85 -9.08 -1.23
N HIS A 22 -17.23 -9.36 -2.38
CA HIS A 22 -15.87 -8.92 -2.66
C HIS A 22 -15.87 -7.39 -2.65
N SER A 23 -15.23 -6.82 -1.64
CA SER A 23 -14.82 -5.41 -1.66
C SER A 23 -14.08 -5.18 -2.98
N THR A 24 -14.58 -4.24 -3.77
CA THR A 24 -14.05 -3.90 -5.08
C THR A 24 -12.57 -3.55 -4.92
N ILE A 25 -11.69 -4.40 -5.46
CA ILE A 25 -10.34 -4.00 -5.81
C ILE A 25 -10.51 -2.93 -6.87
N THR A 26 -10.53 -1.67 -6.47
CA THR A 26 -10.68 -0.54 -7.39
C THR A 26 -9.43 -0.55 -8.28
N GLN A 27 -9.58 -1.05 -9.51
CA GLN A 27 -8.52 -0.97 -10.51
C GLN A 27 -8.14 0.50 -10.67
N LYS A 28 -6.85 0.77 -10.57
CA LYS A 28 -6.34 2.14 -10.57
C LYS A 28 -6.43 2.74 -11.98
N PRO A 29 -6.69 4.04 -12.11
CA PRO A 29 -6.84 4.65 -13.42
C PRO A 29 -5.55 4.54 -14.23
N THR A 30 -5.69 4.13 -15.50
CA THR A 30 -4.60 4.10 -16.48
C THR A 30 -4.52 5.37 -17.32
N GLU A 31 -5.55 6.21 -17.23
CA GLU A 31 -5.72 7.44 -18.00
C GLU A 31 -5.90 8.64 -17.04
N VAL A 32 -5.72 9.84 -17.56
CA VAL A 32 -5.92 11.09 -16.81
C VAL A 32 -7.38 11.25 -16.40
N ASN A 33 -7.62 11.79 -15.21
CA ASN A 33 -8.96 12.12 -14.77
C ASN A 33 -9.34 13.52 -15.31
N THR A 34 -10.18 13.54 -16.35
CA THR A 34 -10.62 14.78 -17.00
C THR A 34 -11.61 15.60 -16.19
N GLU A 35 -12.13 15.06 -15.08
CA GLU A 35 -13.05 15.76 -14.17
C GLU A 35 -12.33 16.61 -13.13
N ASN A 36 -11.00 16.46 -13.01
CA ASN A 36 -10.18 17.32 -12.17
C ASN A 36 -10.26 18.78 -12.63
N LYS A 37 -10.05 19.69 -11.66
CA LYS A 37 -9.86 21.12 -11.96
C LYS A 37 -8.70 21.31 -12.94
N VAL A 38 -8.72 22.42 -13.67
CA VAL A 38 -7.77 22.71 -14.76
C VAL A 38 -6.31 22.55 -14.33
N ASP A 39 -5.97 23.00 -13.13
CA ASP A 39 -4.63 22.91 -12.52
C ASP A 39 -4.20 21.47 -12.15
N LEU A 40 -5.15 20.53 -12.06
CA LEU A 40 -4.94 19.12 -11.72
C LEU A 40 -5.36 18.16 -12.84
N SER A 41 -5.67 18.68 -14.03
CA SER A 41 -6.23 17.92 -15.16
C SER A 41 -5.28 16.84 -15.73
N ASN A 42 -3.98 16.89 -15.40
CA ASN A 42 -2.98 15.92 -15.83
C ASN A 42 -2.86 14.70 -14.90
N PHE A 43 -3.52 14.67 -13.75
CA PHE A 43 -3.42 13.57 -12.80
C PHE A 43 -4.41 12.45 -13.13
N ARG A 44 -3.98 11.19 -12.97
CA ARG A 44 -4.84 10.00 -13.12
C ARG A 44 -5.91 9.86 -12.03
N PHE A 45 -5.63 10.35 -10.82
CA PHE A 45 -6.52 10.24 -9.67
C PHE A 45 -7.32 11.53 -9.47
N SER A 46 -8.53 11.41 -8.91
CA SER A 46 -9.29 12.58 -8.47
C SER A 46 -8.59 13.29 -7.31
N TYR A 47 -8.89 14.57 -7.08
CA TYR A 47 -8.37 15.31 -5.92
C TYR A 47 -8.56 14.56 -4.60
N ASP A 48 -9.76 14.03 -4.33
CA ASP A 48 -10.06 13.31 -3.10
C ASP A 48 -9.23 12.03 -2.95
N GLN A 49 -9.01 11.30 -4.05
CA GLN A 49 -8.13 10.13 -4.05
C GLN A 49 -6.68 10.51 -3.76
N MET A 50 -6.20 11.61 -4.35
CA MET A 50 -4.84 12.09 -4.10
C MET A 50 -4.65 12.50 -2.63
N VAL A 51 -5.64 13.18 -2.02
CA VAL A 51 -5.65 13.51 -0.58
C VAL A 51 -5.68 12.26 0.31
N GLN A 52 -6.43 11.23 -0.08
CA GLN A 52 -6.47 9.96 0.66
C GLN A 52 -5.14 9.18 0.58
N ILE A 53 -4.45 9.27 -0.57
CA ILE A 53 -3.13 8.68 -0.76
C ILE A 53 -2.09 9.47 0.05
N ALA A 54 -1.96 10.77 -0.21
CA ALA A 54 -1.05 11.66 0.48
C ALA A 54 -1.75 12.26 1.70
N ASN A 55 -1.72 11.54 2.81
CA ASN A 55 -2.24 12.02 4.08
C ASN A 55 -1.48 13.29 4.52
N PRO A 56 -2.12 14.47 4.60
CA PRO A 56 -1.43 15.73 4.88
C PRO A 56 -0.92 15.86 6.33
N ASP A 57 -1.42 15.04 7.25
CA ASP A 57 -0.97 15.06 8.64
C ASP A 57 0.32 14.25 8.82
N PHE A 58 0.49 13.18 8.03
CA PHE A 58 1.59 12.22 8.18
C PHE A 58 2.62 12.26 7.04
N PHE A 59 2.22 12.64 5.82
CA PHE A 59 3.03 12.62 4.60
C PHE A 59 3.16 14.01 3.95
N LYS A 60 3.42 15.04 4.75
CA LYS A 60 3.56 16.44 4.27
C LYS A 60 4.59 16.60 3.14
N HIS A 61 5.64 15.79 3.12
CA HIS A 61 6.68 15.79 2.09
C HIS A 61 6.29 14.97 0.84
N ARG A 62 5.15 14.25 0.85
CA ARG A 62 4.63 13.47 -0.28
C ARG A 62 3.32 14.03 -0.86
N MET A 63 3.03 15.31 -0.64
CA MET A 63 1.88 16.00 -1.22
C MET A 63 2.11 16.28 -2.71
N PHE A 64 1.99 15.23 -3.53
CA PHE A 64 2.44 15.22 -4.93
C PHE A 64 1.60 16.05 -5.91
N TYR A 65 0.47 16.59 -5.46
CA TYR A 65 -0.49 17.34 -6.28
C TYR A 65 -0.61 18.81 -5.85
N ASP A 66 0.02 19.22 -4.75
CA ASP A 66 -0.11 20.58 -4.22
C ASP A 66 0.69 21.60 -5.06
N LYS A 67 1.90 21.21 -5.46
CA LYS A 67 2.82 22.06 -6.22
C LYS A 67 3.60 21.24 -7.24
N PRO A 68 4.01 21.85 -8.37
CA PRO A 68 4.96 21.25 -9.28
C PRO A 68 6.26 20.88 -8.56
N SER A 69 6.96 19.90 -9.10
CA SER A 69 8.29 19.50 -8.64
C SER A 69 9.30 20.62 -8.92
N GLU A 70 10.37 20.64 -8.14
CA GLU A 70 11.41 21.67 -8.23
C GLU A 70 12.78 21.05 -8.56
N GLY A 71 13.72 21.87 -9.00
CA GLY A 71 15.09 21.43 -9.29
C GLY A 71 15.31 20.89 -10.71
N PRO A 72 16.51 20.34 -10.99
CA PRO A 72 16.93 19.95 -12.33
C PRO A 72 16.10 18.80 -12.93
N ASP A 73 15.58 17.91 -12.09
CA ASP A 73 14.75 16.76 -12.49
C ASP A 73 13.24 17.02 -12.27
N ALA A 74 12.81 18.28 -12.12
CA ALA A 74 11.42 18.64 -11.85
C ALA A 74 10.43 18.02 -12.86
N ALA A 75 10.70 18.17 -14.16
CA ALA A 75 9.82 17.64 -15.21
C ALA A 75 9.72 16.10 -15.18
N TRP A 76 10.78 15.43 -14.75
CA TRP A 76 10.79 13.97 -14.56
C TRP A 76 9.85 13.57 -13.42
N PHE A 77 9.95 14.23 -12.27
CA PHE A 77 9.08 13.94 -11.14
C PHE A 77 7.63 14.35 -11.37
N ASP A 78 7.36 15.44 -12.08
CA ASP A 78 5.99 15.82 -12.48
C ASP A 78 5.35 14.75 -13.37
N ALA A 79 6.09 14.23 -14.36
CA ALA A 79 5.60 13.15 -15.20
C ALA A 79 5.28 11.88 -14.39
N VAL A 80 6.12 11.54 -13.40
CA VAL A 80 5.88 10.39 -12.51
C VAL A 80 4.68 10.63 -11.60
N LYS A 81 4.58 11.79 -10.94
CA LYS A 81 3.49 12.15 -10.02
C LYS A 81 2.13 12.22 -10.72
N GLN A 82 2.11 12.66 -11.98
CA GLN A 82 0.91 12.70 -12.81
C GLN A 82 0.53 11.34 -13.40
N GLY A 83 1.44 10.36 -13.37
CA GLY A 83 1.23 9.07 -14.02
C GLY A 83 1.37 9.14 -15.55
N ASN A 84 2.16 10.07 -16.10
CA ASN A 84 2.33 10.20 -17.54
C ASN A 84 3.35 9.18 -18.09
N LEU A 85 2.91 7.92 -18.26
CA LEU A 85 3.78 6.84 -18.73
C LEU A 85 4.39 7.12 -20.11
N ALA A 86 3.66 7.80 -21.00
CA ALA A 86 4.16 8.14 -22.33
C ALA A 86 5.36 9.08 -22.25
N GLU A 87 5.26 10.11 -21.40
CA GLU A 87 6.33 11.07 -21.18
C GLU A 87 7.52 10.43 -20.45
N ILE A 88 7.25 9.61 -19.42
CA ILE A 88 8.27 8.83 -18.71
C ILE A 88 9.09 8.00 -19.72
N LYS A 89 8.42 7.26 -20.62
CA LYS A 89 9.09 6.46 -21.65
C LYS A 89 9.95 7.33 -22.59
N ARG A 90 9.46 8.52 -22.95
CA ARG A 90 10.19 9.47 -23.80
C ARG A 90 11.45 9.98 -23.10
N MET A 91 11.35 10.37 -21.83
CA MET A 91 12.47 10.86 -21.03
C MET A 91 13.53 9.78 -20.81
N VAL A 92 13.12 8.55 -20.48
CA VAL A 92 14.04 7.41 -20.33
C VAL A 92 14.78 7.11 -21.64
N LYS A 93 14.10 7.13 -22.79
CA LYS A 93 14.75 6.98 -24.10
C LYS A 93 15.81 8.06 -24.37
N ASN A 94 15.64 9.24 -23.78
CA ASN A 94 16.57 10.37 -23.91
C ASN A 94 17.65 10.40 -22.81
N GLY A 95 17.79 9.34 -22.01
CA GLY A 95 18.86 9.21 -21.03
C GLY A 95 18.54 9.79 -19.65
N GLN A 96 17.27 9.93 -19.29
CA GLN A 96 16.88 10.30 -17.92
C GLN A 96 17.53 9.37 -16.89
N ASN A 97 18.15 9.94 -15.87
CA ASN A 97 18.66 9.19 -14.73
C ASN A 97 17.48 8.66 -13.90
N LEU A 98 17.31 7.33 -13.85
CA LEU A 98 16.24 6.69 -13.07
C LEU A 98 16.43 6.87 -11.56
N GLU A 99 17.68 7.04 -11.12
CA GLU A 99 18.07 7.18 -9.72
C GLU A 99 18.18 8.65 -9.29
N ALA A 100 17.66 9.58 -10.10
CA ALA A 100 17.47 10.96 -9.68
C ALA A 100 16.65 11.02 -8.38
N LYS A 101 16.94 12.03 -7.55
CA LYS A 101 16.37 12.20 -6.22
C LYS A 101 15.48 13.44 -6.20
N ASP A 102 14.23 13.27 -5.79
CA ASP A 102 13.30 14.38 -5.58
C ASP A 102 13.63 15.03 -4.24
N GLU A 103 14.56 15.99 -4.25
CA GLU A 103 15.08 16.60 -3.03
C GLU A 103 14.01 17.33 -2.21
N ALA A 104 13.00 17.89 -2.87
CA ALA A 104 11.83 18.51 -2.22
C ALA A 104 10.97 17.48 -1.46
N SER A 105 11.07 16.20 -1.85
CA SER A 105 10.38 15.08 -1.22
C SER A 105 11.36 14.10 -0.58
N LEU A 106 12.36 14.66 0.10
CA LEU A 106 13.31 13.92 0.94
C LEU A 106 14.12 12.86 0.18
N GLY A 107 14.35 13.09 -1.12
CA GLY A 107 15.15 12.21 -1.98
C GLY A 107 14.37 11.01 -2.51
N GLN A 108 13.04 11.09 -2.58
CA GLN A 108 12.22 10.04 -3.16
C GLN A 108 12.59 9.80 -4.63
N THR A 109 12.73 8.53 -5.03
CA THR A 109 13.00 8.14 -6.42
C THR A 109 11.72 8.06 -7.25
N ALA A 110 11.86 8.02 -8.58
CA ALA A 110 10.72 7.81 -9.47
C ALA A 110 10.00 6.47 -9.21
N LEU A 111 10.75 5.40 -8.95
CA LEU A 111 10.18 4.11 -8.58
C LEU A 111 9.42 4.20 -7.26
N GLY A 112 9.98 4.86 -6.25
CA GLY A 112 9.31 5.11 -4.97
C GLY A 112 8.02 5.91 -5.13
N TRP A 113 8.02 6.97 -5.95
CA TRP A 113 6.82 7.73 -6.28
C TRP A 113 5.74 6.90 -6.96
N ALA A 114 6.10 6.18 -8.02
CA ALA A 114 5.15 5.31 -8.73
C ALA A 114 4.59 4.21 -7.80
N ALA A 115 5.43 3.67 -6.92
CA ALA A 115 5.03 2.67 -5.93
C ALA A 115 4.10 3.25 -4.86
N PHE A 116 4.38 4.44 -4.32
CA PHE A 116 3.58 5.12 -3.30
C PHE A 116 2.24 5.64 -3.83
N ILE A 117 2.23 6.30 -4.99
CA ILE A 117 1.00 6.84 -5.60
C ILE A 117 0.15 5.71 -6.16
N GLY A 118 0.81 4.66 -6.68
CA GLY A 118 0.13 3.46 -7.12
C GLY A 118 -0.03 3.37 -8.63
N TYR A 119 1.06 3.41 -9.39
CA TYR A 119 1.05 3.22 -10.84
C TYR A 119 1.75 1.91 -11.23
N PRO A 120 1.04 0.76 -11.28
CA PRO A 120 1.66 -0.54 -11.56
C PRO A 120 2.33 -0.61 -12.93
N ASP A 121 1.77 0.06 -13.93
CA ASP A 121 2.32 0.15 -15.28
C ASP A 121 3.66 0.91 -15.31
N ILE A 122 3.78 1.99 -14.54
CA ILE A 122 5.02 2.76 -14.38
C ILE A 122 6.03 1.96 -13.56
N VAL A 123 5.63 1.33 -12.44
CA VAL A 123 6.53 0.48 -11.63
C VAL A 123 7.12 -0.64 -12.48
N LYS A 124 6.28 -1.42 -13.17
CA LYS A 124 6.73 -2.53 -14.03
C LYS A 124 7.65 -2.02 -15.15
N TYR A 125 7.36 -0.84 -15.71
CA TYR A 125 8.23 -0.23 -16.70
C TYR A 125 9.60 0.16 -16.13
N LEU A 126 9.65 0.91 -15.02
CA LEU A 126 10.89 1.38 -14.41
C LEU A 126 11.78 0.21 -13.95
N VAL A 127 11.19 -0.81 -13.32
CA VAL A 127 11.92 -2.03 -12.94
C VAL A 127 12.50 -2.74 -14.18
N LYS A 128 11.73 -2.83 -15.28
CA LYS A 128 12.23 -3.38 -16.55
C LYS A 128 13.38 -2.55 -17.14
N GLN A 129 13.43 -1.24 -16.87
CA GLN A 129 14.54 -0.37 -17.29
C GLN A 129 15.74 -0.40 -16.34
N GLY A 130 15.68 -1.17 -15.26
CA GLY A 130 16.79 -1.33 -14.32
C GLY A 130 16.81 -0.32 -13.18
N ALA A 131 15.68 0.34 -12.88
CA ALA A 131 15.57 1.14 -11.66
C ALA A 131 15.82 0.27 -10.41
N ASP A 132 16.56 0.80 -9.44
CA ASP A 132 16.92 0.05 -8.24
C ASP A 132 15.72 -0.10 -7.31
N ILE A 133 15.25 -1.35 -7.15
CA ILE A 133 14.16 -1.69 -6.24
C ILE A 133 14.52 -1.51 -4.76
N ARG A 134 15.82 -1.41 -4.42
CA ARG A 134 16.36 -1.17 -3.06
C ARG A 134 16.71 0.29 -2.81
N ALA A 135 16.34 1.19 -3.72
CA ALA A 135 16.64 2.60 -3.54
C ALA A 135 15.94 3.15 -2.30
N THR A 136 16.68 3.97 -1.54
CA THR A 136 16.23 4.57 -0.29
C THR A 136 15.91 6.05 -0.44
N ASP A 137 15.17 6.60 0.53
CA ASP A 137 14.99 8.04 0.74
C ASP A 137 15.21 8.43 2.21
N ARG A 138 15.15 9.74 2.52
CA ARG A 138 15.36 10.27 3.87
C ARG A 138 14.09 10.29 4.73
N ALA A 139 13.03 9.63 4.27
CA ALA A 139 11.74 9.53 4.93
C ALA A 139 11.42 8.08 5.32
N ASP A 140 12.45 7.36 5.78
CA ASP A 140 12.36 5.96 6.23
C ASP A 140 11.82 4.99 5.15
N VAL A 141 12.26 5.18 3.91
CA VAL A 141 12.07 4.18 2.85
C VAL A 141 13.39 3.46 2.61
N TYR A 142 13.42 2.16 2.86
CA TYR A 142 14.56 1.29 2.60
C TYR A 142 14.47 0.52 1.27
N ASN A 143 13.28 0.46 0.65
CA ASN A 143 13.07 -0.09 -0.68
C ASN A 143 11.70 0.32 -1.26
N ALA A 144 11.47 0.03 -2.54
CA ALA A 144 10.20 0.35 -3.20
C ALA A 144 8.98 -0.39 -2.60
N LEU A 145 9.18 -1.53 -1.93
CA LEU A 145 8.11 -2.29 -1.27
C LEU A 145 7.54 -1.51 -0.06
N LYS A 146 8.39 -0.85 0.74
CA LYS A 146 7.95 0.08 1.81
C LYS A 146 7.11 1.21 1.23
N SER A 147 7.56 1.84 0.13
CA SER A 147 6.76 2.87 -0.57
C SER A 147 5.39 2.36 -1.02
N ALA A 148 5.33 1.17 -1.64
CA ALA A 148 4.07 0.55 -2.05
C ALA A 148 3.14 0.26 -0.88
N THR A 149 3.71 -0.15 0.26
CA THR A 149 2.98 -0.45 1.49
C THR A 149 2.42 0.81 2.14
N MET A 150 3.22 1.88 2.25
CA MET A 150 2.78 3.20 2.72
C MET A 150 1.68 3.80 1.84
N GLY A 151 1.64 3.44 0.54
CA GLY A 151 0.59 3.82 -0.39
C GLY A 151 -0.63 2.88 -0.41
N GLY A 152 -0.57 1.72 0.26
CA GLY A 152 -1.63 0.71 0.26
C GLY A 152 -1.82 -0.03 -1.07
N ASN A 153 -0.77 -0.10 -1.89
CA ASN A 153 -0.87 -0.46 -3.30
C ASN A 153 -0.67 -1.97 -3.54
N VAL A 154 -1.66 -2.79 -3.19
CA VAL A 154 -1.60 -4.27 -3.17
C VAL A 154 -1.00 -4.90 -4.43
N GLU A 155 -1.39 -4.49 -5.65
CA GLU A 155 -0.79 -5.05 -6.87
C GLU A 155 0.73 -4.83 -6.95
N ILE A 156 1.19 -3.66 -6.52
CA ILE A 156 2.60 -3.29 -6.51
C ILE A 156 3.32 -4.00 -5.35
N ILE A 157 2.68 -4.10 -4.18
CA ILE A 157 3.18 -4.87 -3.04
C ILE A 157 3.43 -6.32 -3.48
N SER A 158 2.44 -6.97 -4.11
CA SER A 158 2.56 -8.33 -4.63
C SER A 158 3.71 -8.46 -5.65
N TYR A 159 3.80 -7.53 -6.60
CA TYR A 159 4.86 -7.55 -7.61
C TYR A 159 6.26 -7.40 -7.00
N LEU A 160 6.47 -6.40 -6.14
CA LEU A 160 7.77 -6.12 -5.54
C LEU A 160 8.16 -7.16 -4.49
N TYR A 161 7.19 -7.66 -3.70
CA TYR A 161 7.42 -8.76 -2.77
C TYR A 161 7.94 -10.00 -3.49
N ASN A 162 7.35 -10.39 -4.63
CA ASN A 162 7.83 -11.54 -5.40
C ASN A 162 9.28 -11.37 -5.90
N LEU A 163 9.73 -10.14 -6.13
CA LEU A 163 11.12 -9.83 -6.53
C LEU A 163 12.09 -9.79 -5.34
N LEU A 164 11.58 -9.53 -4.13
CA LEU A 164 12.35 -9.35 -2.90
C LEU A 164 12.08 -10.44 -1.86
N LYS A 165 11.40 -11.52 -2.22
CA LYS A 165 10.84 -12.49 -1.26
C LYS A 165 11.91 -13.15 -0.37
N ASP A 166 13.12 -13.34 -0.89
CA ASP A 166 14.23 -13.96 -0.15
C ASP A 166 14.91 -12.95 0.80
N GLU A 167 14.59 -11.66 0.68
CA GLU A 167 15.12 -10.55 1.48
C GLU A 167 14.05 -9.89 2.36
N THR A 168 12.77 -10.23 2.17
CA THR A 168 11.64 -9.59 2.87
C THR A 168 11.17 -10.47 4.02
N ASP A 169 11.35 -9.98 5.24
CA ASP A 169 10.70 -10.51 6.43
C ASP A 169 9.65 -9.50 6.92
N TRP A 170 8.38 -9.90 6.93
CA TRP A 170 7.27 -9.06 7.38
C TRP A 170 7.33 -8.70 8.86
N ASN A 171 8.09 -9.47 9.66
CA ASN A 171 8.30 -9.26 11.09
C ASN A 171 9.62 -8.56 11.41
N ALA A 172 10.47 -8.28 10.41
CA ALA A 172 11.71 -7.54 10.63
C ALA A 172 11.42 -6.11 11.08
N LEU A 173 12.23 -5.64 12.03
CA LEU A 173 12.17 -4.28 12.55
C LEU A 173 13.02 -3.36 11.66
N GLU A 174 12.44 -2.23 11.25
CA GLU A 174 13.18 -1.14 10.63
C GLU A 174 13.76 -0.17 11.69
N GLU A 175 14.37 0.95 11.26
CA GLU A 175 15.11 1.89 12.13
C GLU A 175 14.25 2.50 13.25
N ASP A 176 12.97 2.75 12.99
CA ASP A 176 11.99 3.24 13.95
C ASP A 176 11.41 2.12 14.84
N GLY A 177 11.86 0.87 14.66
CA GLY A 177 11.40 -0.29 15.43
C GLY A 177 9.99 -0.74 15.06
N GLU A 178 9.51 -0.35 13.88
CA GLU A 178 8.28 -0.84 13.28
C GLU A 178 8.53 -2.07 12.42
N THR A 179 7.51 -2.90 12.24
CA THR A 179 7.48 -3.85 11.14
C THR A 179 6.81 -3.23 9.92
N LEU A 180 7.09 -3.77 8.72
CA LEU A 180 6.40 -3.31 7.51
C LEU A 180 4.88 -3.51 7.60
N PHE A 181 4.43 -4.57 8.28
CA PHE A 181 3.02 -4.78 8.60
C PHE A 181 2.45 -3.68 9.50
N MET A 182 3.19 -3.26 10.54
CA MET A 182 2.78 -2.17 11.42
C MET A 182 2.59 -0.86 10.65
N VAL A 183 3.50 -0.54 9.72
CA VAL A 183 3.38 0.64 8.85
C VAL A 183 2.06 0.62 8.08
N ALA A 184 1.70 -0.51 7.45
CA ALA A 184 0.43 -0.63 6.72
C ALA A 184 -0.79 -0.36 7.62
N ALA A 185 -0.78 -0.89 8.85
CA ALA A 185 -1.86 -0.71 9.81
C ALA A 185 -1.97 0.73 10.31
N VAL A 186 -0.82 1.33 10.66
CA VAL A 186 -0.75 2.69 11.18
C VAL A 186 -1.00 3.75 10.11
N ASP A 187 -0.80 3.44 8.83
CA ASP A 187 -1.11 4.34 7.72
C ASP A 187 -2.51 4.14 7.13
N GLY A 188 -3.34 3.29 7.76
CA GLY A 188 -4.73 3.10 7.35
C GLY A 188 -4.89 2.31 6.05
N ARG A 189 -3.90 1.48 5.70
CA ARG A 189 -3.88 0.76 4.41
C ARG A 189 -4.57 -0.60 4.55
N THR A 190 -5.88 -0.58 4.76
CA THR A 190 -6.72 -1.75 5.05
C THR A 190 -6.48 -2.93 4.10
N GLU A 191 -6.46 -2.68 2.78
CA GLU A 191 -6.27 -3.75 1.81
C GLU A 191 -4.83 -4.29 1.79
N ALA A 192 -3.83 -3.47 2.11
CA ALA A 192 -2.46 -3.94 2.29
C ALA A 192 -2.33 -4.82 3.55
N VAL A 193 -2.97 -4.43 4.66
CA VAL A 193 -3.02 -5.24 5.89
C VAL A 193 -3.62 -6.63 5.60
N LYS A 194 -4.77 -6.68 4.92
CA LYS A 194 -5.41 -7.95 4.53
C LYS A 194 -4.50 -8.78 3.61
N PHE A 195 -3.92 -8.15 2.59
CA PHE A 195 -3.01 -8.82 1.67
C PHE A 195 -1.81 -9.44 2.39
N ILE A 196 -1.16 -8.71 3.30
CA ILE A 196 0.00 -9.20 4.05
C ILE A 196 -0.41 -10.40 4.92
N PHE A 197 -1.56 -10.34 5.60
CA PHE A 197 -2.06 -11.49 6.37
C PHE A 197 -2.27 -12.74 5.52
N GLU A 198 -2.82 -12.58 4.32
CA GLU A 198 -3.16 -13.70 3.43
C GLU A 198 -1.96 -14.29 2.70
N ASN A 199 -0.89 -13.51 2.52
CA ASN A 199 0.25 -13.86 1.66
C ASN A 199 1.60 -13.92 2.37
N SER A 200 1.65 -13.64 3.68
CA SER A 200 2.87 -13.83 4.46
C SER A 200 3.18 -15.32 4.61
N PRO A 201 4.41 -15.77 4.32
CA PRO A 201 4.81 -17.17 4.46
C PRO A 201 4.89 -17.59 5.95
N GLU A 202 5.20 -16.64 6.82
CA GLU A 202 5.28 -16.82 8.26
C GLU A 202 4.16 -16.05 8.98
N PRO A 203 3.71 -16.51 10.16
CA PRO A 203 2.75 -15.76 10.96
C PRO A 203 3.24 -14.33 11.27
N ILE A 204 2.34 -13.36 11.16
CA ILE A 204 2.61 -11.98 11.55
C ILE A 204 2.56 -11.87 13.08
N ASP A 205 3.62 -11.34 13.69
CA ASP A 205 3.62 -10.97 15.10
C ASP A 205 2.85 -9.66 15.30
N LEU A 206 1.65 -9.77 15.86
CA LEU A 206 0.73 -8.64 16.05
C LEU A 206 1.04 -7.78 17.28
N ASN A 207 1.95 -8.24 18.14
CA ASN A 207 2.23 -7.61 19.42
C ASN A 207 3.59 -6.92 19.47
N VAL A 208 4.23 -6.73 18.32
CA VAL A 208 5.42 -5.89 18.19
C VAL A 208 5.09 -4.46 18.61
N VAL A 209 6.00 -3.87 19.39
CA VAL A 209 5.91 -2.49 19.86
C VAL A 209 7.17 -1.74 19.45
N SER A 210 7.01 -0.72 18.61
CA SER A 210 8.05 0.30 18.43
C SER A 210 8.21 1.06 19.73
N GLN A 211 9.35 0.88 20.39
CA GLN A 211 9.70 1.63 21.59
C GLN A 211 9.95 3.11 21.28
N LYS A 212 10.48 3.40 20.08
CA LYS A 212 10.78 4.77 19.65
C LYS A 212 9.52 5.60 19.46
N LEU A 213 8.47 5.00 18.88
CA LEU A 213 7.22 5.66 18.55
C LEU A 213 6.11 5.38 19.57
N ASP A 214 6.37 4.55 20.59
CA ASP A 214 5.40 4.09 21.60
C ASP A 214 4.10 3.59 20.93
N ARG A 215 4.25 2.70 19.93
CA ARG A 215 3.12 2.17 19.17
C ARG A 215 3.29 0.72 18.72
N SER A 216 2.17 0.03 18.68
CA SER A 216 1.93 -1.27 18.04
C SER A 216 0.98 -1.07 16.85
N ALA A 217 0.83 -2.07 15.99
CA ALA A 217 -0.15 -2.03 14.90
C ALA A 217 -1.57 -1.72 15.40
N LEU A 218 -2.01 -2.37 16.48
CA LEU A 218 -3.34 -2.14 17.05
C LEU A 218 -3.46 -0.75 17.70
N SER A 219 -2.53 -0.37 18.57
CA SER A 219 -2.62 0.95 19.24
C SER A 219 -2.59 2.10 18.24
N GLY A 220 -1.75 2.04 17.20
CA GLY A 220 -1.68 3.09 16.19
C GLY A 220 -2.92 3.15 15.30
N ALA A 221 -3.50 1.99 14.92
CA ALA A 221 -4.79 1.95 14.23
C ALA A 221 -5.92 2.54 15.09
N CYS A 222 -5.95 2.23 16.39
CA CYS A 222 -6.92 2.77 17.34
C CYS A 222 -6.78 4.29 17.52
N GLU A 223 -5.56 4.80 17.73
CA GLU A 223 -5.28 6.23 17.92
C GLU A 223 -5.67 7.07 16.70
N ARG A 224 -5.51 6.50 15.50
CA ARG A 224 -5.85 7.15 14.22
C ARG A 224 -7.27 6.88 13.74
N GLY A 225 -8.06 6.10 14.49
CA GLY A 225 -9.46 5.83 14.17
C GLY A 225 -9.68 4.88 12.98
N PHE A 226 -8.66 4.10 12.58
CA PHE A 226 -8.77 3.08 11.52
C PHE A 226 -9.52 1.85 12.03
N THR A 227 -10.83 2.01 12.22
CA THR A 227 -11.70 1.07 12.93
C THR A 227 -11.72 -0.31 12.26
N ASP A 228 -11.73 -0.38 10.92
CA ASP A 228 -11.71 -1.67 10.21
C ASP A 228 -10.42 -2.46 10.46
N ILE A 229 -9.28 -1.76 10.47
CA ILE A 229 -7.97 -2.36 10.78
C ILE A 229 -7.92 -2.77 12.25
N ALA A 230 -8.34 -1.90 13.16
CA ALA A 230 -8.35 -2.21 14.59
C ALA A 230 -9.23 -3.42 14.91
N ASN A 231 -10.42 -3.50 14.33
CA ASN A 231 -11.33 -4.64 14.49
C ASN A 231 -10.72 -5.93 13.95
N LEU A 232 -10.11 -5.88 12.76
CA LEU A 232 -9.41 -7.02 12.18
C LEU A 232 -8.28 -7.50 13.11
N LEU A 233 -7.46 -6.58 13.61
CA LEU A 233 -6.35 -6.92 14.52
C LEU A 233 -6.85 -7.53 15.84
N ILE A 234 -7.92 -6.98 16.42
CA ILE A 234 -8.58 -7.51 17.63
C ILE A 234 -9.10 -8.93 17.39
N GLU A 235 -9.76 -9.16 16.25
CA GLU A 235 -10.26 -10.49 15.84
C GLU A 235 -9.10 -11.50 15.73
N LYS A 236 -7.94 -11.07 15.23
CA LYS A 236 -6.72 -11.88 15.14
C LYS A 236 -5.94 -11.99 16.46
N GLY A 237 -6.44 -11.41 17.55
CA GLY A 237 -5.86 -11.56 18.89
C GLY A 237 -4.74 -10.57 19.21
N ALA A 238 -4.62 -9.46 18.49
CA ALA A 238 -3.68 -8.40 18.82
C ALA A 238 -4.00 -7.77 20.19
N ILE A 239 -2.97 -7.46 20.97
CA ILE A 239 -3.08 -6.81 22.28
C ILE A 239 -2.61 -5.37 22.14
N ASN A 240 -3.43 -4.43 22.60
CA ASN A 240 -3.04 -3.04 22.68
C ASN A 240 -2.04 -2.89 23.82
N HIS A 241 -0.77 -2.65 23.49
CA HIS A 241 0.31 -2.55 24.47
C HIS A 241 0.09 -1.45 25.53
N LYS A 242 -0.72 -0.43 25.24
CA LYS A 242 -1.03 0.66 26.19
C LYS A 242 -2.04 0.24 27.26
N THR A 243 -2.92 -0.71 26.96
CA THR A 243 -4.01 -1.12 27.86
C THR A 243 -3.88 -2.56 28.36
N GLY A 244 -3.06 -3.37 27.70
CA GLY A 244 -2.93 -4.81 27.94
C GLY A 244 -4.16 -5.63 27.50
N LYS A 245 -5.05 -5.06 26.67
CA LYS A 245 -6.31 -5.69 26.25
C LYS A 245 -6.40 -5.82 24.73
N SER A 246 -7.19 -6.79 24.26
CA SER A 246 -7.60 -6.89 22.85
C SER A 246 -8.73 -5.91 22.54
N SER A 247 -8.44 -4.61 22.67
CA SER A 247 -9.39 -3.51 22.46
C SER A 247 -8.66 -2.17 22.30
N CYS A 248 -9.33 -1.18 21.69
CA CYS A 248 -8.82 0.18 21.65
C CYS A 248 -8.87 0.91 23.01
N LYS A 249 -9.63 0.40 23.99
CA LYS A 249 -9.86 1.00 25.33
C LYS A 249 -9.70 -0.05 26.43
#